data_AF-A0A672K7Y6-F1
#
_entry.id   AF-A0A672K7Y6-F1
#
_cell.length_a   1.000
_cell.length_b   1.000
_cell.length_c   1.000
_cell.angle_alpha   90.00
_cell.angle_beta   90.00
_cell.angle_gamma   90.00
#
_symmetry.space_group_name_H-M   'P 1'
#
loop_
_entity.id
_entity.type
_entity.pdbx_description
1 polymer ?
#
loop_
_entity_poly.entity_id
_entity_poly.type
_entity_poly.pdbx_seq_one_letter_code
_entity_poly.pdbx_strand_id
1 'polypeptide(L)'
;CAALISTEEKLIVLKQVQELIINKDPSLLDNFLDEIIAFQTDKSIEVRKFVIGFIEEACKRDNELLLRLIANLNMLMRDESVNVVKKAILTLTQLYKVALQVSFSVSDMQEPCWDMVTQMKEDVLALLDSDNDGVRTHAIKFTESLIITLSPRTPDSDTPKKQEGDISLDKIPKDHTYIRYAQQTWNFIYFFIRKITFFWTPSTPPKKSVLP
;
A
#
# COMPACT_ATOMS: atom_id res chain seq x y z
N CYS A 1 10.52 8.88 38.00
CA CYS A 1 9.14 8.58 37.59
C CYS A 1 8.94 9.05 36.16
N ALA A 2 9.15 8.18 35.16
CA ALA A 2 8.73 8.50 33.80
C ALA A 2 7.20 8.45 33.77
N ALA A 3 6.55 9.59 33.60
CA ALA A 3 5.12 9.62 33.38
C ALA A 3 4.81 8.76 32.15
N LEU A 4 3.95 7.76 32.31
CA LEU A 4 3.40 6.98 31.20
C LEU A 4 2.56 7.95 30.36
N ILE A 5 3.17 8.54 29.33
CA ILE A 5 2.46 9.35 28.34
C ILE A 5 1.28 8.51 27.83
N SER A 6 0.08 9.08 27.86
CA SER A 6 -1.09 8.36 27.38
C SER A 6 -0.96 8.08 25.88
N THR A 7 -1.65 7.06 25.37
CA THR A 7 -1.63 6.76 23.92
C THR A 7 -2.05 7.97 23.08
N GLU A 8 -3.00 8.77 23.57
CA GLU A 8 -3.49 9.96 22.89
C GLU A 8 -2.43 11.07 22.84
N GLU A 9 -1.80 11.39 23.98
CA GLU A 9 -0.70 12.37 24.04
C GLU A 9 0.47 11.95 23.15
N LYS A 10 0.83 10.66 23.15
CA LYS A 10 1.86 10.11 22.27
C LYS A 10 1.53 10.37 20.80
N LEU A 11 0.29 10.09 20.39
CA LEU A 11 -0.15 10.32 19.01
C LEU A 11 -0.14 11.81 18.64
N ILE A 12 -0.47 12.71 19.57
CA ILE A 12 -0.39 14.16 19.34
C ILE A 12 1.06 14.57 19.06
N VAL A 13 1.99 14.13 19.90
CA VAL A 13 3.42 14.43 19.73
C VAL A 13 3.95 13.86 18.42
N LEU A 14 3.64 12.60 18.11
CA LEU A 14 4.06 11.96 16.86
C LEU A 14 3.54 12.69 15.61
N LYS A 15 2.29 13.16 15.63
CA LYS A 15 1.74 13.97 14.53
C LYS A 15 2.42 15.32 14.39
N GLN A 16 2.81 15.96 15.50
CA GLN A 16 3.59 17.21 15.45
C GLN A 16 4.97 16.99 14.85
N VAL A 17 5.63 15.88 15.19
CA VAL A 17 6.92 15.50 14.60
C VAL A 17 6.76 15.22 13.11
N GLN A 18 5.74 14.45 12.70
CA GLN A 18 5.44 14.22 11.28
C GLN A 18 5.27 15.54 10.52
N GLU A 19 4.47 16.47 11.04
CA GLU A 19 4.26 17.78 10.38
C GLU A 19 5.57 18.57 10.25
N LEU A 20 6.43 18.52 11.27
CA LEU A 20 7.73 19.17 11.24
C LEU A 20 8.63 18.56 10.15
N ILE A 21 8.82 17.25 10.16
CA ILE A 21 9.82 16.58 9.31
C ILE A 21 9.33 16.26 7.90
N ILE A 22 8.02 16.25 7.65
CA ILE A 22 7.45 16.02 6.30
C ILE A 22 7.15 17.32 5.57
N ASN A 23 6.70 18.36 6.29
CA ASN A 23 6.16 19.57 5.66
C ASN A 23 6.98 20.83 5.93
N LYS A 24 7.46 21.04 7.17
CA LYS A 24 8.15 22.28 7.54
C LYS A 24 9.64 22.26 7.23
N ASP A 25 10.32 21.17 7.57
CA ASP A 25 11.74 20.97 7.30
C ASP A 25 12.01 19.52 6.85
N PRO A 26 11.80 19.23 5.55
CA PRO A 26 12.00 17.90 4.99
C PRO A 26 13.42 17.37 5.09
N SER A 27 14.42 18.23 5.31
CA SER A 27 15.82 17.80 5.48
C SER A 27 16.02 16.97 6.75
N LEU A 28 15.09 17.04 7.70
CA LEU A 28 15.10 16.27 8.93
C LEU A 28 14.53 14.86 8.77
N LEU A 29 13.82 14.56 7.68
CA LEU A 29 13.10 13.30 7.50
C LEU A 29 14.03 12.09 7.65
N ASP A 30 15.16 12.08 6.94
CA ASP A 30 16.13 10.98 7.01
C ASP A 30 16.72 10.78 8.40
N ASN A 31 16.92 11.89 9.13
CA ASN A 31 17.56 11.88 10.46
C ASN A 31 16.65 11.29 11.55
N PHE A 32 15.33 11.34 11.36
CA PHE A 32 14.34 10.87 12.34
C PHE A 32 13.52 9.68 11.86
N LEU A 33 13.87 9.11 10.70
CA LEU A 33 13.08 8.06 10.08
C LEU A 33 13.00 6.83 10.98
N ASP A 34 14.15 6.36 11.46
CA ASP A 34 14.24 5.12 12.24
C ASP A 34 13.52 5.25 13.59
N GLU A 35 13.57 6.43 14.21
CA GLU A 35 12.88 6.76 15.46
C GLU A 35 11.36 6.67 15.32
N ILE A 36 10.79 7.14 14.20
CA ILE A 36 9.36 7.04 13.95
C ILE A 36 8.96 5.59 13.60
N ILE A 37 9.77 4.91 12.79
CA ILE A 37 9.50 3.52 12.38
C ILE A 37 9.58 2.55 13.57
N ALA A 38 10.39 2.82 14.59
CA ALA A 38 10.46 2.01 15.81
C ALA A 38 9.08 1.80 16.48
N PHE A 39 8.14 2.75 16.31
CA PHE A 39 6.78 2.64 16.84
C PHE A 39 5.89 1.62 16.09
N GLN A 40 6.37 0.98 15.02
CA GLN A 40 5.60 -0.04 14.30
C GLN A 40 5.26 -1.27 15.16
N THR A 41 6.00 -1.48 16.25
CA THR A 41 5.77 -2.58 17.21
C THR A 41 5.04 -2.11 18.47
N ASP A 42 4.54 -0.87 18.50
CA ASP A 42 3.81 -0.35 19.66
C ASP A 42 2.53 -1.16 19.92
N LYS A 43 2.19 -1.33 21.20
CA LYS A 43 1.01 -2.09 21.63
C LYS A 43 -0.29 -1.45 21.12
N SER A 44 -0.30 -0.13 20.92
CA SER A 44 -1.47 0.59 20.45
C SER A 44 -1.68 0.41 18.94
N ILE A 45 -2.86 -0.11 18.58
CA ILE A 45 -3.33 -0.19 17.19
C ILE A 45 -3.30 1.19 16.50
N GLU A 46 -3.66 2.26 17.21
CA GLU A 46 -3.69 3.60 16.63
C GLU A 46 -2.28 4.15 16.38
N VAL A 47 -1.30 3.77 17.20
CA VAL A 47 0.12 4.13 16.97
C VAL A 47 0.67 3.37 15.77
N ARG A 48 0.39 2.07 15.63
CA ARG A 48 0.81 1.30 14.45
C ARG A 48 0.14 1.82 13.17
N LYS A 49 -1.14 2.20 13.21
CA LYS A 49 -1.83 2.86 12.10
C LYS A 49 -1.23 4.23 11.77
N PHE A 50 -0.78 4.98 12.77
CA PHE A 50 -0.04 6.22 12.55
C PHE A 50 1.26 5.95 11.80
N VAL A 51 2.06 4.94 12.20
CA VAL A 51 3.31 4.59 11.49
C VAL A 51 3.05 4.22 10.03
N ILE A 52 1.99 3.48 9.74
CA ILE A 52 1.59 3.20 8.34
C ILE A 52 1.29 4.51 7.59
N GLY A 53 0.56 5.44 8.21
CA GLY A 53 0.27 6.74 7.62
C GLY A 53 1.53 7.58 7.40
N PHE A 54 2.48 7.52 8.33
CA PHE A 54 3.78 8.18 8.20
C PHE A 54 4.58 7.62 7.03
N ILE A 55 4.67 6.29 6.88
CA ILE A 55 5.32 5.64 5.73
C ILE A 55 4.71 6.14 4.40
N GLU A 56 3.38 6.25 4.34
CA GLU A 56 2.68 6.75 3.16
C GLU A 56 3.12 8.17 2.78
N GLU A 57 3.14 9.09 3.74
CA GLU A 57 3.48 10.49 3.50
C GLU A 57 4.98 10.69 3.24
N ALA A 58 5.85 9.93 3.92
CA ALA A 58 7.29 9.94 3.69
C ALA A 58 7.61 9.50 2.26
N CYS A 59 7.06 8.37 1.81
CA CYS A 59 7.26 7.86 0.45
C CYS A 59 6.63 8.73 -0.64
N LYS A 60 5.60 9.54 -0.34
CA LYS A 60 5.04 10.52 -1.29
C LYS A 60 5.90 11.79 -1.37
N ARG A 61 6.61 12.12 -0.28
CA ARG A 61 7.52 13.26 -0.21
C ARG A 61 8.84 12.96 -0.91
N ASP A 62 9.39 11.79 -0.62
CA ASP A 62 10.60 11.27 -1.23
C ASP A 62 10.40 9.79 -1.58
N ASN A 63 10.28 9.52 -2.88
CA ASN A 63 9.96 8.20 -3.39
C ASN A 63 11.08 7.17 -3.13
N GLU A 64 12.34 7.61 -2.95
CA GLU A 64 13.47 6.70 -2.71
C GLU A 64 13.39 6.03 -1.32
N LEU A 65 12.72 6.67 -0.36
CA LEU A 65 12.50 6.11 0.97
C LEU A 65 11.71 4.80 0.94
N LEU A 66 10.95 4.54 -0.13
CA LEU A 66 10.25 3.27 -0.29
C LEU A 66 11.21 2.07 -0.20
N LEU A 67 12.43 2.20 -0.73
CA LEU A 67 13.45 1.14 -0.70
C LEU A 67 13.81 0.73 0.75
N ARG A 68 13.74 1.68 1.69
CA ARG A 68 14.02 1.48 3.12
C ARG A 68 12.77 1.08 3.91
N LEU A 69 11.58 1.51 3.47
CA LEU A 69 10.34 1.40 4.24
C LEU A 69 9.43 0.24 3.83
N ILE A 70 9.64 -0.38 2.68
CA ILE A 70 8.75 -1.43 2.16
C ILE A 70 8.67 -2.65 3.10
N ALA A 71 9.78 -3.05 3.71
CA ALA A 71 9.81 -4.18 4.64
C ALA A 71 8.98 -3.91 5.91
N ASN A 72 9.01 -2.66 6.40
CA ASN A 72 8.22 -2.21 7.54
C ASN A 72 6.71 -2.26 7.22
N LEU A 73 6.32 -1.78 6.04
CA LEU A 73 4.93 -1.89 5.57
C LEU A 73 4.49 -3.35 5.41
N ASN A 74 5.36 -4.21 4.86
CA ASN A 74 5.10 -5.65 4.70
C ASN A 74 4.86 -6.34 6.05
N MET A 75 5.63 -5.99 7.08
CA MET A 75 5.41 -6.48 8.44
C MET A 75 4.04 -6.02 8.98
N LEU A 76 3.68 -4.75 8.79
CA LEU A 76 2.40 -4.18 9.24
C LEU A 76 1.18 -4.73 8.46
N MET A 77 1.37 -5.22 7.24
CA MET A 77 0.34 -5.94 6.49
C MET A 77 0.01 -7.32 7.07
N ARG A 78 0.91 -7.88 7.89
CA ARG A 78 0.74 -9.16 8.58
C ARG A 78 0.43 -8.99 10.07
N ASP A 79 -0.03 -7.80 10.46
CA ASP A 79 -0.39 -7.48 11.83
C ASP A 79 -1.58 -8.33 12.32
N GLU A 80 -1.59 -8.65 13.61
CA GLU A 80 -2.68 -9.37 14.28
C GLU A 80 -4.02 -8.63 14.21
N SER A 81 -3.99 -7.29 14.14
CA SER A 81 -5.17 -6.44 14.08
C SER A 81 -5.59 -6.21 12.64
N VAL A 82 -6.78 -6.70 12.29
CA VAL A 82 -7.40 -6.45 10.98
C VAL A 82 -7.53 -4.96 10.65
N ASN A 83 -7.58 -4.07 11.65
CA ASN A 83 -7.62 -2.63 11.42
C ASN A 83 -6.28 -2.06 10.95
N VAL A 84 -5.17 -2.63 11.44
CA VAL A 84 -3.81 -2.31 10.98
C VAL A 84 -3.61 -2.86 9.57
N VAL A 85 -4.00 -4.13 9.34
CA VAL A 85 -3.95 -4.76 8.00
C VAL A 85 -4.73 -3.95 6.96
N LYS A 86 -5.98 -3.55 7.26
CA LYS A 86 -6.79 -2.69 6.36
C LYS A 86 -6.09 -1.37 6.04
N LYS A 87 -5.48 -0.71 7.03
CA LYS A 87 -4.74 0.54 6.81
C LYS A 87 -3.48 0.29 5.98
N ALA A 88 -2.78 -0.82 6.19
CA ALA A 88 -1.61 -1.19 5.42
C ALA A 88 -1.94 -1.47 3.94
N ILE A 89 -3.04 -2.19 3.66
CA ILE A 89 -3.56 -2.40 2.30
C ILE A 89 -3.91 -1.06 1.63
N LEU A 90 -4.57 -0.16 2.36
CA LEU A 90 -4.91 1.17 1.85
C LEU A 90 -3.66 1.97 1.49
N THR A 91 -2.63 1.91 2.31
CA THR A 91 -1.36 2.60 2.05
C THR A 91 -0.59 1.96 0.89
N LEU A 92 -0.53 0.62 0.81
CA LEU A 92 0.04 -0.06 -0.37
C LEU A 92 -0.70 0.32 -1.66
N THR A 93 -2.02 0.56 -1.60
CA THR A 93 -2.81 1.04 -2.75
C THR A 93 -2.29 2.36 -3.31
N GLN A 94 -1.79 3.25 -2.46
CA GLN A 94 -1.18 4.52 -2.88
C GLN A 94 0.27 4.31 -3.33
N LEU A 95 1.02 3.51 -2.57
CA LEU A 95 2.46 3.33 -2.79
C LEU A 95 2.80 2.39 -3.94
N TYR A 96 1.88 1.56 -4.44
CA TYR A 96 2.15 0.72 -5.61
C TYR A 96 2.51 1.56 -6.85
N LYS A 97 1.84 2.72 -7.03
CA LYS A 97 2.15 3.67 -8.11
C LYS A 97 3.53 4.29 -7.94
N VAL A 98 3.88 4.65 -6.70
CA VAL A 98 5.21 5.17 -6.33
C VAL A 98 6.28 4.12 -6.60
N ALA A 99 6.06 2.87 -6.15
CA ALA A 99 6.96 1.75 -6.40
C ALA A 99 7.23 1.54 -7.89
N LEU A 100 6.16 1.61 -8.69
CA LEU A 100 6.26 1.49 -10.13
C LEU A 100 7.04 2.66 -10.73
N GLN A 101 6.81 3.91 -10.32
CA GLN A 101 7.63 5.06 -10.77
C GLN A 101 9.11 4.93 -10.40
N VAL A 102 9.39 4.53 -9.16
CA VAL A 102 10.74 4.36 -8.64
C VAL A 102 11.47 3.30 -9.44
N SER A 103 10.83 2.15 -9.70
CA SER A 103 11.41 1.00 -10.41
C SER A 103 11.96 1.30 -11.83
N PHE A 104 11.67 2.46 -12.39
CA PHE A 104 12.18 2.93 -13.69
C PHE A 104 13.32 3.95 -13.58
N SER A 105 13.59 4.48 -12.39
CA SER A 105 14.40 5.68 -12.21
C SER A 105 15.80 5.41 -11.66
N VAL A 106 16.10 4.23 -11.09
CA VAL A 106 17.42 3.92 -10.48
C VAL A 106 17.85 2.49 -10.83
N SER A 107 19.07 2.29 -11.29
CA SER A 107 19.39 1.09 -12.10
C SER A 107 19.63 -0.23 -11.35
N ASP A 108 19.97 -0.26 -10.05
CA ASP A 108 20.45 -1.53 -9.45
C ASP A 108 19.92 -1.88 -8.03
N MET A 109 19.55 -0.91 -7.18
CA MET A 109 19.07 -1.20 -5.80
C MET A 109 17.57 -1.53 -5.69
N GLN A 110 16.87 -1.64 -6.81
CA GLN A 110 15.40 -1.62 -6.84
C GLN A 110 14.75 -2.99 -6.99
N GLU A 111 15.48 -3.99 -7.50
CA GLU A 111 14.95 -5.34 -7.72
C GLU A 111 14.36 -5.95 -6.43
N PRO A 112 15.04 -5.92 -5.26
CA PRO A 112 14.50 -6.49 -4.04
C PRO A 112 13.26 -5.74 -3.53
N CYS A 113 13.21 -4.42 -3.71
CA CYS A 113 12.05 -3.62 -3.34
C CYS A 113 10.86 -3.96 -4.25
N TRP A 114 11.09 -4.05 -5.56
CA TRP A 114 10.04 -4.40 -6.51
C TRP A 114 9.52 -5.82 -6.32
N ASP A 115 10.40 -6.78 -6.01
CA ASP A 115 10.02 -8.15 -5.70
C ASP A 115 9.14 -8.20 -4.45
N MET A 116 9.52 -7.44 -3.41
CA MET A 116 8.71 -7.34 -2.20
C MET A 116 7.35 -6.71 -2.47
N VAL A 117 7.28 -5.62 -3.24
CA VAL A 117 6.01 -4.99 -3.65
C VAL A 117 5.15 -5.97 -4.46
N THR A 118 5.78 -6.74 -5.35
CA THR A 118 5.10 -7.76 -6.17
C THR A 118 4.56 -8.89 -5.30
N GLN A 119 5.31 -9.34 -4.30
CA GLN A 119 4.83 -10.34 -3.35
C GLN A 119 3.69 -9.79 -2.48
N MET A 120 3.82 -8.57 -1.94
CA MET A 120 2.77 -7.92 -1.16
C MET A 120 1.49 -7.76 -1.99
N LYS A 121 1.61 -7.46 -3.29
CA LYS A 121 0.49 -7.42 -4.23
C LYS A 121 -0.22 -8.78 -4.32
N GLU A 122 0.50 -9.88 -4.46
CA GLU A 122 -0.10 -11.23 -4.45
C GLU A 122 -0.78 -11.55 -3.10
N ASP A 123 -0.15 -11.16 -1.99
CA ASP A 123 -0.70 -11.34 -0.64
C ASP A 123 -2.05 -10.60 -0.50
N VAL A 124 -2.18 -9.35 -0.98
CA VAL A 124 -3.47 -8.63 -0.96
C VAL A 124 -4.50 -9.28 -1.88
N LEU A 125 -4.09 -9.80 -3.03
CA LEU A 125 -5.01 -10.46 -3.96
C LEU A 125 -5.57 -11.75 -3.37
N ALA A 126 -4.79 -12.49 -2.58
CA ALA A 126 -5.30 -13.63 -1.81
C ALA A 126 -6.37 -13.21 -0.78
N LEU A 127 -6.33 -11.98 -0.28
CA LEU A 127 -7.33 -11.45 0.66
C LEU A 127 -8.67 -11.09 0.02
N LEU A 128 -8.83 -11.18 -1.31
CA LEU A 128 -10.14 -11.10 -1.96
C LEU A 128 -11.09 -12.20 -1.47
N ASP A 129 -10.54 -13.34 -1.04
CA ASP A 129 -11.28 -14.50 -0.54
C ASP A 129 -11.31 -14.54 1.01
N SER A 130 -10.90 -13.46 1.69
CA SER A 130 -10.87 -13.39 3.16
C SER A 130 -12.27 -13.50 3.78
N ASP A 131 -12.43 -14.17 4.92
CA ASP A 131 -13.72 -14.18 5.65
C ASP A 131 -14.08 -12.81 6.27
N ASN A 132 -13.13 -11.87 6.36
CA ASN A 132 -13.38 -10.53 6.90
C ASN A 132 -13.83 -9.55 5.79
N ASP A 133 -15.11 -9.15 5.82
CA ASP A 133 -15.72 -8.22 4.87
C ASP A 133 -14.95 -6.90 4.72
N GLY A 134 -14.43 -6.37 5.83
CA GLY A 134 -13.66 -5.14 5.83
C GLY A 134 -12.32 -5.30 5.10
N VAL A 135 -11.63 -6.42 5.30
CA VAL A 135 -10.38 -6.74 4.60
C VAL A 135 -10.66 -6.97 3.11
N ARG A 136 -11.66 -7.78 2.76
CA ARG A 136 -12.07 -7.98 1.35
C ARG A 136 -12.35 -6.67 0.65
N THR A 137 -13.09 -5.76 1.30
CA THR A 137 -13.41 -4.43 0.74
C THR A 137 -12.14 -3.63 0.40
N HIS A 138 -11.10 -3.70 1.24
CA HIS A 138 -9.84 -3.02 0.97
C HIS A 138 -9.04 -3.71 -0.13
N ALA A 139 -9.05 -5.05 -0.19
CA ALA A 139 -8.44 -5.81 -1.28
C ALA A 139 -9.08 -5.52 -2.65
N ILE A 140 -10.40 -5.33 -2.70
CA ILE A 140 -11.11 -4.92 -3.93
C ILE A 140 -10.65 -3.53 -4.38
N LYS A 141 -10.57 -2.56 -3.46
CA LYS A 141 -10.07 -1.20 -3.76
C LYS A 141 -8.63 -1.22 -4.26
N PHE A 142 -7.79 -2.04 -3.65
CA PHE A 142 -6.42 -2.25 -4.11
C PHE A 142 -6.38 -2.81 -5.53
N THR A 143 -7.17 -3.87 -5.79
CA THR A 143 -7.27 -4.51 -7.11
C THR A 143 -7.77 -3.52 -8.17
N GLU A 144 -8.72 -2.66 -7.84
CA GLU A 144 -9.17 -1.59 -8.73
C GLU A 144 -8.06 -0.60 -9.09
N SER A 145 -7.32 -0.14 -8.08
CA SER A 145 -6.17 0.75 -8.30
C SER A 145 -5.10 0.09 -9.15
N LEU A 146 -4.80 -1.19 -8.92
CA LEU A 146 -3.87 -1.97 -9.75
C LEU A 146 -4.31 -2.05 -11.21
N ILE A 147 -5.59 -2.34 -11.45
CA ILE A 147 -6.14 -2.41 -12.82
C ILE A 147 -5.93 -1.08 -13.53
N ILE A 148 -6.24 0.04 -12.88
CA ILE A 148 -6.05 1.39 -13.45
C ILE A 148 -4.56 1.64 -13.72
N THR A 149 -3.68 1.38 -12.75
CA THR A 149 -2.23 1.62 -12.86
C THR A 149 -1.55 0.73 -13.91
N LEU A 150 -1.99 -0.51 -14.05
CA LEU A 150 -1.45 -1.49 -14.99
C LEU A 150 -2.24 -1.56 -16.31
N SER A 151 -3.06 -0.55 -16.59
CA SER A 151 -3.72 -0.36 -17.89
C SER A 151 -3.12 0.85 -18.62
N PRO A 152 -2.99 0.81 -19.96
CA PRO A 152 -2.54 1.96 -20.71
C PRO A 152 -3.69 2.98 -20.80
N ARG A 153 -3.37 4.26 -20.58
CA ARG A 153 -4.32 5.34 -20.88
C ARG A 153 -4.49 5.48 -22.39
N THR A 154 -5.72 5.73 -22.80
CA THR A 154 -6.13 6.02 -24.17
C THR A 154 -6.66 7.46 -24.26
N PRO A 155 -6.80 8.03 -25.47
CA PRO A 155 -7.42 9.36 -25.63
C PRO A 155 -8.83 9.48 -25.02
N ASP A 156 -9.56 8.36 -24.93
CA ASP A 156 -10.91 8.29 -24.37
C ASP A 156 -10.93 8.01 -22.85
N SER A 157 -9.76 7.91 -22.21
CA SER A 157 -9.66 7.61 -20.78
C SER A 157 -10.04 8.83 -19.93
N ASP A 158 -11.15 8.72 -19.19
CA ASP A 158 -11.53 9.73 -18.20
C ASP A 158 -10.67 9.62 -16.93
N THR A 159 -9.63 10.45 -16.85
CA THR A 159 -8.70 10.48 -15.71
C THR A 159 -9.03 11.69 -14.81
N PRO A 160 -9.36 11.48 -13.53
CA PRO A 160 -9.57 12.59 -12.60
C PRO A 160 -8.33 13.48 -12.50
N LYS A 161 -8.50 14.81 -12.43
CA LYS A 161 -7.38 15.78 -12.34
C LYS A 161 -6.32 15.43 -11.29
N LYS A 162 -6.75 14.90 -10.13
CA LYS A 162 -5.85 14.49 -9.05
C LYS A 162 -4.93 13.31 -9.41
N GLN A 163 -5.26 12.56 -10.45
CA GLN A 163 -4.57 11.35 -10.90
C GLN A 163 -3.84 11.54 -12.23
N GLU A 164 -3.88 12.73 -12.85
CA GLU A 164 -3.19 12.99 -14.13
C GLU A 164 -1.68 12.71 -14.04
N GLY A 165 -1.06 13.08 -12.91
CA GLY A 165 0.36 12.84 -12.63
C GLY A 165 0.72 11.38 -12.33
N ASP A 166 -0.26 10.51 -12.06
CA ASP A 166 0.00 9.11 -11.72
C ASP A 166 0.62 8.36 -12.92
N ILE A 167 1.43 7.35 -12.60
CA ILE A 167 1.94 6.42 -13.61
C ILE A 167 0.83 5.46 -14.08
N SER A 168 0.90 5.12 -15.36
CA SER A 168 0.05 4.16 -16.05
C SER A 168 0.90 3.34 -17.02
N LEU A 169 0.36 2.24 -17.53
CA LEU A 169 1.15 1.29 -18.33
C LEU A 169 1.72 1.91 -19.62
N ASP A 170 1.05 2.91 -20.21
CA ASP A 170 1.51 3.65 -21.39
C ASP A 170 2.81 4.43 -21.17
N LYS A 171 3.15 4.75 -19.91
CA LYS A 171 4.39 5.43 -19.54
C LYS A 171 5.56 4.47 -19.30
N ILE A 172 5.33 3.16 -19.35
CA ILE A 172 6.35 2.14 -19.08
C ILE A 172 7.13 1.82 -20.38
N PRO A 173 8.47 1.94 -20.39
CA PRO A 173 9.29 1.55 -21.54
C PRO A 173 9.04 0.07 -21.92
N LYS A 174 8.79 -0.18 -23.21
CA LYS A 174 8.44 -1.53 -23.69
C LYS A 174 9.61 -2.50 -23.68
N ASP A 175 10.82 -1.97 -23.72
CA ASP A 175 12.11 -2.65 -23.70
C ASP A 175 12.72 -2.78 -22.29
N HIS A 176 11.94 -2.44 -21.25
CA HIS A 176 12.39 -2.56 -19.87
C HIS A 176 12.73 -4.02 -19.51
N THR A 177 13.98 -4.25 -19.10
CA THR A 177 14.57 -5.58 -18.89
C THR A 177 13.94 -6.33 -17.72
N TYR A 178 13.55 -5.61 -16.66
CA TYR A 178 12.99 -6.18 -15.44
C TYR A 178 11.46 -6.26 -15.44
N ILE A 179 10.78 -5.11 -15.57
CA ILE A 179 9.31 -5.02 -15.67
C ILE A 179 8.86 -5.25 -17.11
N ARG A 180 8.45 -6.48 -17.42
CA ARG A 180 7.95 -6.83 -18.76
C ARG A 180 6.55 -6.28 -19.00
N TYR A 181 6.41 -5.40 -19.98
CA TYR A 181 5.13 -4.83 -20.43
C TYR A 181 4.05 -5.91 -20.66
N ALA A 182 4.40 -6.99 -21.36
CA ALA A 182 3.49 -8.09 -21.67
C ALA A 182 2.99 -8.82 -20.41
N GLN A 183 3.85 -8.96 -19.38
CA GLN A 183 3.44 -9.57 -18.11
C GLN A 183 2.41 -8.68 -17.39
N GLN A 184 2.60 -7.36 -17.43
CA GLN A 184 1.65 -6.43 -16.79
C GLN A 184 0.29 -6.42 -17.51
N THR A 185 0.27 -6.53 -18.85
CA THR A 185 -1.00 -6.67 -19.60
C THR A 185 -1.75 -7.97 -19.27
N TRP A 186 -1.05 -9.10 -19.08
CA TRP A 186 -1.70 -10.36 -18.68
C TRP A 186 -2.22 -10.29 -17.24
N ASN A 187 -1.44 -9.68 -16.34
CA ASN A 187 -1.86 -9.42 -14.97
C ASN A 187 -3.15 -8.58 -14.95
N PHE A 188 -3.24 -7.54 -15.78
CA PHE A 188 -4.45 -6.73 -15.94
C PHE A 188 -5.67 -7.59 -16.30
N ILE A 189 -5.58 -8.42 -17.34
CA ILE A 189 -6.69 -9.29 -17.78
C ILE A 189 -7.10 -10.25 -16.65
N TYR A 190 -6.12 -10.88 -16.01
CA TYR A 190 -6.36 -11.80 -14.90
C TYR A 190 -7.07 -11.11 -13.72
N PHE A 191 -6.60 -9.93 -13.29
CA PHE A 191 -7.20 -9.19 -12.18
C PHE A 191 -8.59 -8.65 -12.53
N PHE A 192 -8.80 -8.22 -13.77
CA PHE A 192 -10.10 -7.80 -14.25
C PHE A 192 -11.12 -8.94 -14.19
N ILE A 193 -10.75 -10.13 -14.69
CA ILE A 193 -11.59 -11.33 -14.61
C ILE A 193 -11.87 -11.69 -13.15
N ARG A 194 -10.84 -11.71 -12.28
CA ARG A 194 -11.02 -12.04 -10.86
C ARG A 194 -11.95 -11.07 -10.14
N LYS A 195 -11.84 -9.76 -10.42
CA LYS A 195 -12.76 -8.74 -9.88
C LYS A 195 -14.19 -8.98 -10.36
N ILE A 196 -14.38 -9.30 -11.64
CA ILE A 196 -15.70 -9.66 -12.17
C ILE A 196 -16.23 -10.90 -11.44
N THR A 197 -15.49 -12.01 -11.42
CA THR A 197 -15.92 -13.26 -10.76
C THR A 197 -16.38 -13.02 -9.32
N PHE A 198 -15.69 -12.16 -8.56
CA PHE A 198 -16.08 -11.79 -7.20
C PHE A 198 -17.49 -11.17 -7.11
N PHE A 199 -17.86 -10.26 -8.02
CA PHE A 199 -19.20 -9.66 -8.05
C PHE A 199 -20.30 -10.65 -8.44
N TRP A 200 -19.95 -11.72 -9.15
CA TRP A 200 -20.90 -12.73 -9.62
C TRP A 200 -20.93 -14.00 -8.76
N THR A 201 -20.05 -14.15 -7.78
CA THR A 201 -20.13 -15.22 -6.78
C THR A 201 -21.27 -14.97 -5.80
N PRO A 202 -22.27 -15.87 -5.68
CA PRO A 202 -23.33 -15.74 -4.70
C PRO A 202 -22.75 -15.75 -3.28
N SER A 203 -23.13 -14.78 -2.45
CA SER A 203 -22.82 -14.82 -1.02
C SER A 203 -23.52 -16.03 -0.41
N THR A 204 -22.75 -17.06 -0.06
CA THR A 204 -23.30 -18.22 0.64
C THR A 204 -23.72 -17.77 2.04
N PRO A 205 -25.01 -17.85 2.42
CA PRO A 205 -25.41 -17.52 3.77
C PRO A 205 -24.79 -18.54 4.74
N PRO A 206 -24.37 -18.12 5.95
CA PRO A 206 -23.82 -19.04 6.92
C PRO A 206 -24.86 -20.14 7.21
N LYS A 207 -24.45 -21.40 7.05
CA LYS A 207 -25.26 -22.56 7.44
C LYS A 207 -25.57 -22.41 8.93
N LYS A 208 -26.82 -22.04 9.26
CA LYS A 208 -27.31 -22.19 10.63
C LYS A 208 -27.21 -23.67 10.97
N SER A 209 -26.33 -24.03 11.91
CA SER A 209 -26.29 -25.35 12.49
C SER A 209 -27.63 -25.59 13.20
N VAL A 210 -28.54 -26.26 12.53
CA VAL A 210 -29.70 -26.86 13.18
C VAL A 210 -29.16 -28.09 13.91
N LEU A 211 -28.83 -27.92 15.19
CA LEU A 211 -28.59 -29.03 16.10
C LEU A 211 -29.95 -29.63 16.49
N PRO A 212 -30.19 -30.94 16.31
CA PRO A 212 -31.12 -31.68 17.15
C PRO A 212 -30.52 -31.99 18.52
#